data_AF-A0A2A4M0F0-F1
#
_entry.id   AF-A0A2A4M0F0-F1
#
_cell.length_a   1.000
_cell.length_b   1.000
_cell.length_c   1.000
_cell.angle_alpha   90.00
_cell.angle_beta   90.00
_cell.angle_gamma   90.00
#
_symmetry.space_group_name_H-M   'P 1'
#
loop_
_entity.id
_entity.type
_entity.pdbx_description
1 polymer ?
#
loop_
_entity_poly.entity_id
_entity_poly.type
_entity_poly.pdbx_seq_one_letter_code
_entity_poly.pdbx_strand_id
1 'polypeptide(L)' 'MTYNVTANISAYEAGKLDDDAVNRLFQHLADTGQVWEMDAKYGKKAVELAEAGRISFPDLGFDTTYFFGP' A
#
# COMPACT_ATOMS: atom_id res chain seq x y z
N MET A 1 -19.89 -4.75 1.00
CA MET A 1 -18.92 -5.21 2.01
C MET A 1 -17.86 -4.14 2.15
N THR A 2 -17.82 -3.41 3.26
CA THR A 2 -16.81 -2.37 3.50
C THR A 2 -15.47 -3.05 3.77
N TYR A 3 -14.47 -2.86 2.92
CA TYR A 3 -13.12 -3.40 3.16
C TYR A 3 -12.55 -2.71 4.41
N ASN A 4 -12.33 -3.48 5.48
CA ASN A 4 -11.89 -2.90 6.75
C ASN A 4 -10.36 -2.76 6.75
N VAL A 5 -9.90 -1.64 6.23
CA VAL A 5 -8.47 -1.30 6.12
C VAL A 5 -7.80 -1.36 7.49
N THR A 6 -8.42 -0.81 8.52
CA THR A 6 -7.87 -0.79 9.88
C THR A 6 -7.62 -2.19 10.44
N ALA A 7 -8.58 -3.11 10.30
CA ALA A 7 -8.42 -4.48 10.75
C ALA A 7 -7.29 -5.21 9.99
N ASN A 8 -7.16 -4.98 8.68
CA ASN A 8 -6.09 -5.55 7.88
C ASN A 8 -4.72 -4.94 8.25
N ILE A 9 -4.61 -3.64 8.50
CA ILE A 9 -3.37 -3.02 8.99
C ILE A 9 -2.95 -3.65 10.33
N SER A 10 -3.88 -3.81 11.27
CA SER A 10 -3.57 -4.46 12.55
C SER A 10 -3.12 -5.92 12.37
N ALA A 11 -3.71 -6.65 11.42
CA ALA A 11 -3.29 -8.00 11.10
C ALA A 11 -1.90 -8.04 10.40
N TYR A 12 -1.58 -7.03 9.59
CA TYR A 12 -0.28 -6.87 8.93
C TYR A 12 0.82 -6.66 9.98
N GLU A 13 0.60 -5.73 10.90
CA GLU A 13 1.55 -5.45 11.98
C GLU A 13 1.70 -6.64 12.95
N ALA A 14 0.65 -7.43 13.12
CA ALA A 14 0.69 -8.67 13.88
C ALA A 14 1.35 -9.85 13.13
N GLY A 15 1.72 -9.69 11.85
CA GLY A 15 2.26 -10.76 11.01
C GLY A 15 1.27 -11.90 10.73
N LYS A 16 -0.03 -11.60 10.80
CA LYS A 16 -1.13 -12.56 10.59
C LYS A 16 -1.73 -12.51 9.19
N LEU A 17 -1.25 -11.61 8.33
CA LEU A 17 -1.69 -11.52 6.94
C LEU A 17 -0.79 -12.38 6.05
N ASP A 18 -1.42 -13.18 5.22
CA ASP A 18 -0.77 -13.85 4.09
C ASP A 18 -0.40 -12.86 3.00
N ASP A 19 0.59 -13.19 2.17
CA ASP A 19 1.07 -12.36 1.06
C ASP A 19 -0.07 -11.83 0.17
N ASP A 20 -1.06 -12.66 -0.12
CA ASP A 20 -2.22 -12.30 -0.95
C ASP A 20 -3.05 -11.18 -0.31
N ALA A 21 -3.23 -11.26 1.00
CA ALA A 21 -4.01 -10.31 1.77
C ALA A 21 -3.22 -9.04 2.08
N VAL A 22 -1.88 -9.15 2.22
CA VAL A 22 -0.95 -8.00 2.20
C VAL A 22 -1.09 -7.25 0.88
N ASN A 23 -1.05 -7.93 -0.26
CA ASN A 23 -1.17 -7.27 -1.57
C ASN A 23 -2.51 -6.54 -1.70
N ARG A 24 -3.62 -7.13 -1.29
CA ARG A 24 -4.93 -6.46 -1.32
C ARG A 24 -5.00 -5.24 -0.41
N LEU A 25 -4.38 -5.30 0.77
CA LEU A 25 -4.32 -4.17 1.67
C LEU A 25 -3.55 -3.02 1.04
N PHE A 26 -2.35 -3.29 0.55
CA PHE A 26 -1.52 -2.27 -0.08
C PHE A 26 -2.10 -1.76 -1.39
N GLN A 27 -2.77 -2.61 -2.19
CA GLN A 27 -3.52 -2.18 -3.37
C GLN A 27 -4.63 -1.21 -2.99
N HIS A 28 -5.42 -1.52 -1.96
CA HIS A 28 -6.50 -0.63 -1.52
C HIS A 28 -5.98 0.70 -0.97
N LEU A 29 -4.90 0.67 -0.20
CA LEU A 29 -4.23 1.88 0.31
C LEU A 29 -3.64 2.72 -0.83
N ALA A 30 -3.09 2.07 -1.85
CA ALA A 30 -2.57 2.73 -3.05
C ALA A 30 -3.71 3.34 -3.88
N ASP A 31 -4.81 2.59 -4.09
CA ASP A 31 -5.97 3.02 -4.87
C ASP A 31 -6.67 4.24 -4.27
N THR A 32 -6.71 4.30 -2.94
CA THR A 32 -7.32 5.40 -2.19
C THR A 32 -6.35 6.54 -1.90
N GLY A 33 -5.06 6.39 -2.23
CA GLY A 33 -4.01 7.34 -1.88
C GLY A 33 -3.62 7.37 -0.40
N GLN A 34 -4.31 6.61 0.47
CA GLN A 34 -4.03 6.56 1.91
C GLN A 34 -2.61 6.09 2.21
N VAL A 35 -2.01 5.27 1.34
CA VAL A 35 -0.64 4.77 1.52
C VAL A 35 0.40 5.90 1.59
N TRP A 36 0.10 7.05 1.00
CA TRP A 36 0.94 8.25 0.98
C TRP A 36 0.66 9.21 2.14
N GLU A 37 -0.51 9.11 2.75
CA GLU A 37 -0.87 9.86 3.96
C GLU A 37 -0.36 9.18 5.24
N MET A 38 -0.07 7.87 5.16
CA MET A 38 0.51 7.09 6.23
C MET A 38 2.04 7.27 6.33
N ASP A 39 2.66 6.67 7.35
CA ASP A 39 4.11 6.63 7.50
C ASP A 39 4.81 6.17 6.20
N ALA A 40 5.99 6.77 5.94
CA ALA A 40 6.82 6.45 4.78
C ALA A 40 7.15 4.95 4.65
N LYS A 41 7.09 4.18 5.74
CA LYS A 41 7.24 2.71 5.74
C LYS A 41 6.20 2.02 4.85
N TYR A 42 4.96 2.52 4.82
CA TYR A 42 3.89 1.97 4.00
C TYR A 42 4.06 2.36 2.53
N GLY A 43 4.38 3.63 2.26
CA GLY A 43 4.69 4.09 0.90
C GLY A 43 5.84 3.30 0.27
N LYS A 44 6.95 3.12 1.00
CA LYS A 44 8.08 2.30 0.55
C LYS A 44 7.65 0.85 0.27
N LYS A 45 6.91 0.24 1.20
CA LYS A 45 6.44 -1.13 1.04
C LYS A 45 5.52 -1.29 -0.17
N ALA A 46 4.64 -0.32 -0.41
CA ALA A 46 3.77 -0.31 -1.58
C ALA A 46 4.57 -0.22 -2.87
N VAL A 47 5.61 0.63 -2.92
CA VAL A 47 6.49 0.72 -4.08
C VAL A 47 7.24 -0.60 -4.31
N GLU A 48 7.81 -1.21 -3.27
CA GLU A 48 8.46 -2.52 -3.39
C GLU A 48 7.49 -3.59 -3.95
N LEU A 49 6.24 -3.59 -3.50
CA LEU A 49 5.21 -4.50 -4.00
C LEU A 49 4.83 -4.19 -5.45
N ALA A 50 4.79 -2.93 -5.83
CA ALA A 50 4.48 -2.52 -7.20
C ALA A 50 5.62 -2.85 -8.17
N GLU A 51 6.87 -2.61 -7.76
CA GLU A 51 8.07 -3.01 -8.49
C GLU A 51 8.15 -4.53 -8.66
N ALA A 52 7.71 -5.28 -7.66
CA ALA A 52 7.57 -6.74 -7.75
C ALA A 52 6.35 -7.21 -8.57
N GLY A 53 5.53 -6.30 -9.11
CA GLY A 53 4.32 -6.61 -9.88
C GLY A 53 3.19 -7.24 -9.06
N ARG A 54 3.20 -7.06 -7.74
CA ARG A 54 2.16 -7.57 -6.82
C ARG A 54 0.96 -6.62 -6.70
N ILE A 55 1.20 -5.32 -6.84
CA ILE A 55 0.18 -4.27 -6.81
C ILE A 55 0.42 -3.29 -7.97
N SER A 56 -0.58 -2.48 -8.33
CA SER A 56 -0.45 -1.41 -9.30
C SER A 56 -0.93 -0.10 -8.70
N PHE A 57 -0.16 0.97 -8.85
CA PHE A 57 -0.66 2.30 -8.55
C PHE A 57 -1.64 2.71 -9.64
N PRO A 58 -2.87 3.13 -9.30
CA PRO A 58 -3.68 3.82 -10.27
C PRO A 58 -2.96 5.10 -10.67
N ASP A 59 -3.20 5.55 -11.90
CA ASP A 59 -2.68 6.79 -12.47
C ASP A 59 -3.33 8.01 -11.75
N LEU A 60 -3.09 8.11 -10.43
CA LEU A 60 -3.68 9.10 -9.54
C LEU A 60 -3.02 10.48 -9.70
N GLY A 61 -2.17 10.67 -10.71
CA GLY A 61 -1.34 11.88 -10.84
C GLY A 61 -0.39 12.10 -9.66
N PHE A 62 -0.22 11.12 -8.78
CA PHE A 62 0.83 11.13 -7.75
C PHE A 62 2.16 10.92 -8.45
N ASP A 63 2.88 12.02 -8.68
CA ASP A 63 4.26 12.01 -9.12
C ASP A 63 5.11 11.35 -8.03
N THR A 64 5.33 10.04 -8.12
CA THR A 64 6.09 9.26 -7.14
C THR A 64 7.54 9.73 -7.03
N THR A 65 8.03 10.49 -8.03
CA THR A 65 9.31 11.19 -8.02
C THR A 65 9.42 12.19 -6.86
N TYR A 66 8.30 12.71 -6.34
CA TYR A 66 8.29 13.65 -5.21
C TYR A 66 8.52 12.96 -3.84
N PHE A 67 8.09 11.71 -3.70
CA PHE A 67 8.18 10.99 -2.42
C PHE A 67 9.53 10.30 -2.20
N PHE A 68 10.20 9.90 -3.28
CA PHE A 68 11.49 9.20 -3.20
C PHE A 68 12.69 10.10 -3.53
N GLY A 69 12.44 11.35 -3.95
CA GLY A 69 13.49 12.28 -4.35
C GLY A 69 14.26 11.82 -5.59
N PRO A 70 15.07 12.71 -6.20
CA PRO A 70 16.01 12.33 -7.26
C PRO A 70 17.16 11.44 -6.76
#